data_AF-A0A0U1NZA3-F1
#
_entry.id   AF-A0A0U1NZA3-F1
#
_cell.length_a   1.000
_cell.length_b   1.000
_cell.length_c   1.000
_cell.angle_alpha   90.00
_cell.angle_beta   90.00
_cell.angle_gamma   90.00
#
_symmetry.space_group_name_H-M   'P 1'
#
loop_
_entity.id
_entity.type
_entity.pdbx_description
1 polymer ?
#
loop_
_entity_poly.entity_id
_entity_poly.type
_entity_poly.pdbx_seq_one_letter_code
_entity_poly.pdbx_strand_id
1 'polypeptide(L)'
;MDFYEKLPVDFLIHFYNEIIKNIEKDILTKNMYYELGIIISVANRRGISLDHPSDFNEVINQKVLNDLLQSGQVGTGGCSQIA
;
A
#
# COMPACT_ATOMS: atom_id res chain seq x y z
N MET A 1 6.15 6.83 1.43
CA MET A 1 6.59 5.51 0.96
C MET A 1 6.91 5.59 -0.52
N ASP A 2 8.12 6.03 -0.83
CA ASP A 2 8.61 6.28 -2.20
C ASP A 2 8.64 5.00 -3.06
N PHE A 3 9.13 3.91 -2.49
CA PHE A 3 9.47 2.69 -3.25
C PHE A 3 8.30 2.17 -4.12
N TYR A 4 7.17 1.86 -3.49
CA TYR A 4 5.99 1.36 -4.20
C TYR A 4 5.41 2.39 -5.18
N GLU A 5 5.51 3.69 -4.85
CA GLU A 5 5.03 4.78 -5.71
C GLU A 5 5.87 4.96 -6.98
N LYS A 6 7.12 4.51 -7.01
CA LYS A 6 8.00 4.57 -8.20
C LYS A 6 8.08 3.27 -8.98
N LEU A 7 7.59 2.15 -8.43
CA LEU A 7 7.65 0.87 -9.13
C LEU A 7 6.79 0.88 -10.41
N PRO A 8 7.26 0.27 -11.51
CA PRO A 8 6.39 -0.03 -12.64
C PRO A 8 5.20 -0.89 -12.22
N VAL A 9 4.08 -0.76 -12.93
CA VAL A 9 2.82 -1.44 -12.59
C VAL A 9 2.99 -2.96 -12.52
N ASP A 10 3.70 -3.56 -13.47
CA ASP A 10 3.91 -5.01 -13.51
C ASP A 10 4.64 -5.53 -12.26
N PHE A 11 5.65 -4.78 -11.77
CA PHE A 11 6.35 -5.12 -10.54
C PHE A 11 5.46 -4.95 -9.31
N LEU A 12 4.67 -3.87 -9.25
CA LEU A 12 3.73 -3.64 -8.15
C LEU A 12 2.73 -4.81 -8.03
N ILE A 13 2.19 -5.28 -9.16
CA ILE A 13 1.29 -6.43 -9.23
C ILE A 13 2.03 -7.72 -8.86
N HIS A 14 3.28 -7.89 -9.27
CA HIS A 14 4.08 -9.07 -8.91
C HIS A 14 4.29 -9.17 -7.39
N PHE A 15 4.65 -8.07 -6.73
CA PHE A 15 4.79 -8.02 -5.27
C PHE A 15 3.47 -8.32 -4.56
N TYR A 16 2.36 -7.74 -5.02
CA TYR A 16 1.03 -8.07 -4.51
C TYR A 16 0.77 -9.59 -4.55
N ASN A 17 0.99 -10.22 -5.70
CA ASN A 17 0.74 -11.65 -5.89
C ASN A 17 1.63 -12.53 -4.99
N GLU A 18 2.91 -12.18 -4.82
CA GLU A 18 3.79 -12.93 -3.93
C GLU A 18 3.38 -12.80 -2.46
N ILE A 19 2.90 -11.64 -2.03
CA ILE A 19 2.36 -11.49 -0.68
C ILE A 19 1.12 -12.35 -0.52
N ILE A 20 0.15 -12.31 -1.45
CA ILE A 20 -1.05 -13.17 -1.41
C ILE A 20 -0.68 -14.65 -1.32
N LYS A 21 0.26 -15.14 -2.14
CA LYS A 21 0.74 -16.53 -2.06
C LYS A 21 1.33 -16.89 -0.70
N ASN A 22 1.97 -15.94 -0.02
CA ASN A 22 2.52 -16.16 1.31
C ASN A 22 1.42 -16.22 2.38
N ILE A 23 0.30 -15.50 2.18
CA ILE A 23 -0.91 -15.60 3.00
C ILE A 23 -1.52 -17.00 2.84
N GLU A 24 -1.68 -17.46 1.61
CA GLU A 24 -2.21 -18.80 1.30
C GLU A 24 -1.37 -19.94 1.90
N LYS A 25 -0.06 -19.70 2.10
CA LYS A 25 0.88 -20.66 2.68
C LYS A 25 1.05 -20.54 4.19
N ASP A 26 0.38 -19.58 4.85
CA ASP A 26 0.53 -19.30 6.28
C ASP A 26 1.98 -18.96 6.71
N ILE A 27 2.79 -18.42 5.78
CA ILE A 27 4.18 -17.97 6.05
C ILE A 27 4.19 -16.47 6.46
N LEU A 28 3.00 -15.91 6.60
CA LEU A 28 2.77 -14.49 6.67
C LEU A 28 3.09 -13.90 8.05
N THR A 29 3.70 -12.71 8.05
CA THR A 29 3.85 -11.91 9.28
C THR A 29 2.88 -10.72 9.27
N LYS A 30 2.53 -10.20 10.45
CA LYS A 30 1.71 -8.98 10.59
C LYS A 30 2.26 -7.79 9.78
N ASN A 31 3.57 -7.70 9.58
CA ASN A 31 4.19 -6.65 8.79
C ASN A 31 3.84 -6.74 7.30
N MET A 32 3.66 -7.96 6.77
CA MET A 32 3.28 -8.17 5.37
C MET A 32 1.84 -7.72 5.09
N TYR A 33 0.94 -7.74 6.08
CA TYR A 33 -0.38 -7.09 5.94
C TYR A 33 -0.23 -5.59 5.72
N TYR A 34 0.64 -4.91 6.48
CA TYR A 34 0.84 -3.47 6.30
C TYR A 34 1.45 -3.16 4.93
N GLU A 35 2.39 -4.00 4.48
CA GLU A 35 2.97 -3.90 3.14
C GLU A 35 1.92 -4.08 2.04
N LEU A 36 1.03 -5.08 2.20
CA LEU A 36 -0.11 -5.29 1.32
C LEU A 36 -1.03 -4.06 1.27
N GLY A 37 -1.33 -3.47 2.42
CA GLY A 37 -2.13 -2.23 2.51
C GLY A 37 -1.49 -1.05 1.78
N ILE A 38 -0.16 -0.93 1.85
CA ILE A 38 0.60 0.10 1.12
C ILE A 38 0.50 -0.15 -0.40
N ILE A 39 0.71 -1.39 -0.85
CA ILE A 39 0.63 -1.77 -2.26
C ILE A 39 -0.76 -1.50 -2.83
N ILE A 40 -1.82 -1.93 -2.14
CA ILE A 40 -3.22 -1.70 -2.53
C ILE A 40 -3.52 -0.21 -2.60
N SER A 41 -3.07 0.59 -1.62
CA SER A 41 -3.24 2.04 -1.63
C SER A 41 -2.55 2.72 -2.83
N VAL A 42 -1.34 2.29 -3.17
CA VAL A 42 -0.63 2.78 -4.38
C VAL A 42 -1.35 2.35 -5.65
N ALA A 43 -1.79 1.09 -5.75
CA ALA A 43 -2.52 0.57 -6.90
C ALA A 43 -3.83 1.36 -7.13
N ASN A 44 -4.60 1.60 -6.07
CA ASN A 44 -5.84 2.38 -6.11
C ASN A 44 -5.59 3.81 -6.61
N ARG A 45 -4.52 4.47 -6.13
CA ARG A 45 -4.12 5.81 -6.62
C ARG A 45 -3.74 5.83 -8.10
N ARG A 46 -3.34 4.69 -8.66
CA ARG A 46 -3.03 4.51 -10.09
C ARG A 46 -4.21 3.99 -10.91
N GLY A 47 -5.39 3.84 -10.32
CA GLY A 47 -6.59 3.33 -10.98
C GLY A 47 -6.62 1.81 -11.15
N ILE A 48 -5.83 1.07 -10.37
CA ILE A 48 -5.77 -0.40 -10.38
C ILE A 48 -6.46 -0.90 -9.11
N SER A 49 -7.53 -1.66 -9.28
CA SER A 49 -8.23 -2.30 -8.16
C SER A 49 -7.57 -3.64 -7.85
N LEU A 50 -7.11 -3.79 -6.61
CA LEU A 50 -6.58 -5.03 -6.05
C LEU A 50 -7.41 -5.40 -4.82
N ASP A 51 -7.71 -6.68 -4.67
CA ASP A 51 -8.45 -7.20 -3.53
C ASP A 51 -7.57 -7.30 -2.28
N HIS A 52 -8.21 -7.44 -1.12
CA HIS A 52 -7.53 -7.79 0.12
C HIS A 52 -8.09 -9.10 0.67
N PRO A 53 -7.30 -9.87 1.44
CA PRO A 53 -7.78 -11.01 2.21
C PRO A 53 -8.96 -10.65 3.12
N SER A 54 -9.79 -11.64 3.45
CA SER A 54 -10.98 -11.45 4.31
C SER A 54 -10.63 -10.98 5.71
N ASP A 55 -9.50 -11.42 6.25
CA ASP A 55 -9.01 -11.09 7.59
C ASP A 55 -8.16 -9.81 7.65
N PHE A 56 -7.98 -9.12 6.51
CA PHE A 56 -7.12 -7.95 6.40
C PHE A 56 -7.46 -6.87 7.44
N ASN A 57 -8.75 -6.57 7.58
CA ASN A 57 -9.23 -5.56 8.52
C ASN A 57 -9.15 -5.99 9.99
N GLU A 58 -9.00 -7.30 10.25
CA GLU A 58 -8.84 -7.85 11.60
C GLU A 58 -7.39 -7.74 12.08
N VAL A 59 -6.43 -7.88 11.15
CA VAL A 59 -4.99 -7.88 11.48
C VAL A 59 -4.39 -6.48 11.50
N ILE A 60 -4.87 -5.59 10.63
CA ILE A 60 -4.38 -4.22 10.47
C ILE A 60 -4.97 -3.28 11.52
N ASN A 61 -4.12 -2.45 12.13
CA ASN A 61 -4.58 -1.23 12.77
C ASN A 61 -4.71 -0.12 11.71
N GLN A 62 -5.94 0.25 11.39
CA GLN A 62 -6.24 1.23 10.34
C GLN A 62 -5.60 2.61 10.60
N LYS A 63 -5.49 3.04 11.86
CA LYS A 63 -4.82 4.30 12.19
C LYS A 63 -3.34 4.23 11.83
N VAL A 64 -2.67 3.14 12.21
CA VAL A 64 -1.24 2.93 11.88
C VAL A 64 -1.03 2.87 10.38
N LEU A 65 -1.90 2.19 9.64
CA LEU A 65 -1.81 2.15 8.18
C LEU A 65 -1.97 3.55 7.56
N ASN A 66 -2.95 4.34 8.01
CA ASN A 66 -3.14 5.70 7.54
C ASN A 66 -1.94 6.61 7.84
N ASP A 67 -1.37 6.51 9.05
CA ASP A 67 -0.18 7.28 9.43
C ASP A 67 1.03 6.91 8.54
N LEU A 68 1.19 5.62 8.20
CA LEU A 68 2.22 5.15 7.26
C LEU A 68 2.04 5.73 5.85
N LEU A 69 0.79 5.80 5.38
CA LEU A 69 0.46 6.38 4.07
C LEU A 69 0.68 7.91 4.03
N GLN A 70 0.43 8.61 5.14
CA GLN A 70 0.61 10.06 5.24
C GLN A 70 2.07 10.48 5.45
N SER A 71 2.89 9.65 6.11
CA SER A 71 4.31 9.94 6.34
C SER A 71 5.14 10.06 5.05
N GLY A 72 4.61 9.63 3.90
CA GLY A 72 5.21 9.82 2.58
C GLY A 72 4.95 11.18 1.93
N GLN A 73 4.01 11.97 2.46
CA GLN A 73 3.57 13.27 1.94
C GLN A 73 4.33 14.41 2.64
N VAL A 74 5.66 14.36 2.66
CA VAL A 74 6.49 15.55 2.94
C VAL A 74 7.18 15.92 1.64
N GLY A 75 6.45 16.65 0.80
CA GLY A 75 6.96 17.17 -0.46
C GLY A 75 5.85 17.60 -1.39
N THR A 76 5.67 18.91 -1.50
CA THR A 76 4.94 19.65 -2.55
C THR A 76 3.42 19.81 -2.41
N GLY A 77 3.04 20.93 -1.79
CA GLY A 77 1.72 21.56 -1.90
C GLY A 77 1.74 22.86 -1.08
N GLY A 78 1.70 24.07 -1.65
CA GLY A 78 1.51 24.45 -3.03
C GLY A 78 2.02 25.87 -3.29
N CYS A 79 2.19 26.16 -4.58
CA CYS A 79 2.41 27.47 -5.14
C CYS A 79 1.27 28.41 -4.69
N SER A 80 1.57 29.42 -3.88
CA SER A 80 0.69 30.59 -3.77
C SER A 80 0.92 31.48 -4.99
N GLN A 81 0.10 31.30 -6.02
CA GLN A 81 -0.29 32.40 -6.89
C GLN A 81 -1.72 32.76 -6.55
N ILE A 82 -1.93 33.97 -6.03
CA ILE A 82 -3.06 34.90 -6.15
C ILE A 82 -2.84 35.98 -5.07
N ALA A 83 -2.95 37.29 -5.29
CA ALA A 83 -3.16 38.14 -6.46
C ALA A 83 -2.51 39.49 -6.16
#